data_AF-A0A7W9SF76-F1
#
_entry.id   AF-A0A7W9SF76-F1
#
_cell.length_a   1.000
_cell.length_b   1.000
_cell.length_c   1.000
_cell.angle_alpha   90.00
_cell.angle_beta   90.00
_cell.angle_gamma   90.00
#
_symmetry.space_group_name_H-M   'P 1'
#
loop_
_entity.id
_entity.type
_entity.pdbx_description
1 polymer ?
#
loop_
_entity_poly.entity_id
_entity_poly.type
_entity_poly.pdbx_seq_one_letter_code
_entity_poly.pdbx_strand_id
1 'polypeptide(L)' 'MIEICVPYVVEANKDMNEDSARKMMMEFFPTLKRWKE' A
#
# COMPACT_ATOMS: atom_id res chain seq x y z
N MET A 1 2.64 5.46 -7.18
CA MET A 1 3.29 4.44 -6.32
C MET A 1 2.27 3.54 -5.68
N ILE A 2 1.32 4.05 -4.87
CA ILE A 2 0.27 3.21 -4.24
C ILE A 2 -0.45 2.33 -5.28
N GLU A 3 -1.04 2.92 -6.32
CA GLU A 3 -1.75 2.17 -7.38
C GLU A 3 -0.90 1.13 -8.11
N ILE A 4 0.42 1.36 -8.21
CA ILE A 4 1.34 0.43 -8.87
C ILE A 4 1.70 -0.72 -7.91
N CYS A 5 1.73 -0.46 -6.61
CA CYS A 5 2.10 -1.43 -5.58
C CYS A 5 0.94 -2.32 -5.11
N VAL A 6 -0.31 -1.84 -5.19
CA VAL A 6 -1.52 -2.55 -4.73
C VAL A 6 -1.64 -3.97 -5.30
N PRO A 7 -1.48 -4.22 -6.62
CA PRO A 7 -1.60 -5.56 -7.17
C PRO A 7 -0.59 -6.56 -6.58
N TYR A 8 0.66 -6.12 -6.40
CA TYR A 8 1.72 -6.96 -5.83
C TYR A 8 1.48 -7.27 -4.35
N VAL A 9 0.88 -6.33 -3.61
CA VAL A 9 0.59 -6.52 -2.19
C VAL A 9 -0.59 -7.45 -1.97
N VAL A 10 -1.62 -7.40 -2.82
CA VAL A 10 -2.71 -8.37 -2.82
C VAL A 10 -2.23 -9.76 -3.28
N GLU A 11 -1.38 -9.84 -4.30
CA GLU A 11 -0.78 -11.10 -4.75
C GLU A 11 0.04 -11.79 -3.64
N ALA A 12 0.83 -11.01 -2.89
CA ALA A 12 1.62 -11.50 -1.78
C ALA A 12 0.80 -11.83 -0.52
N ASN A 13 -0.40 -11.25 -0.37
CA ASN A 13 -1.27 -11.41 0.79
C ASN A 13 -2.68 -11.82 0.36
N LYS A 14 -2.89 -13.13 0.21
CA LYS A 14 -4.14 -13.70 -0.35
C LYS A 14 -5.40 -13.39 0.44
N ASP A 15 -5.28 -13.02 1.72
CA ASP A 15 -6.41 -12.65 2.58
C ASP A 15 -6.74 -11.15 2.53
N MET A 16 -5.96 -10.36 1.81
CA MET A 16 -6.10 -8.90 1.73
C MET A 16 -6.71 -8.49 0.38
N ASN A 17 -7.67 -7.58 0.41
CA ASN A 17 -8.27 -7.00 -0.80
C ASN A 17 -7.57 -5.68 -1.20
N GLU A 18 -7.82 -5.23 -2.43
CA GLU A 18 -7.19 -4.03 -3.01
C GLU A 18 -7.48 -2.76 -2.20
N ASP A 19 -8.71 -2.60 -1.68
CA ASP A 19 -9.10 -1.44 -0.89
C ASP A 19 -8.37 -1.37 0.46
N SER A 20 -8.22 -2.52 1.12
CA SER A 20 -7.48 -2.63 2.38
C SER A 20 -5.99 -2.40 2.15
N ALA A 21 -5.44 -2.93 1.05
CA ALA A 21 -4.05 -2.69 0.66
C ALA A 21 -3.80 -1.21 0.37
N ARG A 22 -4.70 -0.55 -0.36
CA ARG A 22 -4.62 0.89 -0.64
C ARG A 22 -4.68 1.72 0.65
N LYS A 23 -5.61 1.40 1.55
CA LYS A 23 -5.75 2.09 2.85
C LYS A 23 -4.48 1.94 3.70
N MET A 24 -3.98 0.72 3.84
CA MET A 24 -2.73 0.44 4.56
C MET A 24 -1.56 1.26 3.98
N MET A 25 -1.42 1.30 2.66
CA MET A 25 -0.35 2.05 2.01
C MET A 25 -0.49 3.56 2.20
N MET A 26 -1.72 4.10 2.17
CA MET A 26 -1.96 5.53 2.43
C MET A 26 -1.60 5.92 3.86
N GLU A 27 -1.80 5.02 4.83
CA GLU A 27 -1.42 5.26 6.23
C GLU A 27 0.09 5.10 6.45
N PHE A 28 0.71 4.10 5.80
CA PHE A 28 2.11 3.77 6.02
C PHE A 28 3.08 4.66 5.23
N PHE A 29 2.81 4.95 3.95
CA PHE A 29 3.76 5.66 3.09
C PHE A 29 4.15 7.05 3.61
N PRO A 30 3.25 7.89 4.14
CA PRO A 30 3.62 9.19 4.74
C PRO A 30 4.60 9.08 5.92
N THR A 31 4.72 7.92 6.56
CA THR A 31 5.71 7.70 7.63
C THR A 31 7.13 7.51 7.11
N LEU A 32 7.28 7.14 5.83
CA LEU A 32 8.57 6.85 5.20
C LEU A 32 9.32 8.13 4.86
N LYS A 33 10.64 8.11 5.06
CA LYS A 33 11.53 9.28 4.83
C LYS A 33 11.40 9.91 3.44
N ARG A 34 11.09 9.12 2.40
CA ARG A 34 10.95 9.59 1.01
C ARG A 34 9.59 10.25 0.71
N TRP A 35 8.63 10.06 1.60
CA TRP A 35 7.24 10.50 1.45
C TRP A 35 6.82 11.52 2.52
N LYS A 36 7.66 11.74 3.54
CA LYS A 36 7.60 12.96 4.35
C LYS A 36 7.87 14.14 3.42
N GLU A 37 6.97 15.12 3.44
CA GLU A 37 7.17 16.43 2.80
C GLU A 37 8.51 17.07 3.20
#